data_AF-A0A9R1I3Z4-F1
#
_entry.id   AF-A0A9R1I3Z4-F1
#
_cell.length_a   1.000
_cell.length_b   1.000
_cell.length_c   1.000
_cell.angle_alpha   90.00
_cell.angle_beta   90.00
_cell.angle_gamma   90.00
#
_symmetry.space_group_name_H-M   'P 1'
#
loop_
_entity.id
_entity.type
_entity.pdbx_description
1 polymer ?
#
loop_
_entity_poly.entity_id
_entity_poly.type
_entity_poly.pdbx_seq_one_letter_code
_entity_poly.pdbx_strand_id
1 'polypeptide(L)'
;MAITKLAVVAMLVILLHVSMLCAVAQHHGVMTLNGFEKGQEGGVPSECDGKYHSNKEMIVALSTRWYGGGRRCLKMIRITSEQNGRAAQAKVVDKCDSSNGCKDSIVDASAALWKALGLNTDIGEVPVTWTDT
;
A
#
# COMPACT_ATOMS: atom_id res chain seq x y z
N MET A 1 22.67 34.70 30.05
CA MET A 1 22.12 34.83 28.69
C MET A 1 22.71 33.80 27.71
N ALA A 2 24.02 33.51 27.72
CA ALA A 2 24.63 32.52 26.81
C ALA A 2 24.17 31.07 27.07
N ILE A 3 24.09 30.64 28.33
CA ILE A 3 23.65 29.29 28.72
C ILE A 3 22.18 29.03 28.32
N THR A 4 21.33 30.04 28.49
CA THR A 4 19.91 29.99 28.07
C THR A 4 19.77 29.89 26.55
N LYS A 5 20.61 30.61 25.78
CA LYS A 5 20.65 30.49 24.32
C LYS A 5 21.12 29.11 23.85
N LEU A 6 22.15 28.54 24.50
CA LEU A 6 22.62 27.18 24.18
C LEU A 6 21.56 26.12 24.49
N ALA A 7 20.86 26.22 25.62
CA ALA A 7 19.80 25.29 25.98
C ALA A 7 18.60 25.34 25.01
N VAL A 8 18.23 26.54 24.57
CA VAL A 8 17.17 26.74 23.56
C VAL A 8 17.59 26.17 22.21
N VAL A 9 18.83 26.41 21.77
CA VAL A 9 19.37 25.84 20.53
C VAL A 9 19.44 24.31 20.62
N ALA A 10 19.91 23.75 21.73
CA ALA A 10 19.97 22.30 21.95
C ALA A 10 18.57 21.67 21.95
N MET A 11 17.57 22.30 22.59
CA MET A 11 16.17 21.82 22.54
C MET A 11 15.59 21.89 21.12
N LEU A 12 15.82 22.99 20.38
CA LEU A 12 15.37 23.13 18.99
C LEU A 12 16.02 22.07 18.09
N VAL A 13 17.32 21.82 18.26
CA VAL A 13 18.05 20.77 17.56
C VAL A 13 17.48 19.39 17.93
N ILE A 14 17.25 19.08 19.20
CA ILE A 14 16.64 17.80 19.62
C ILE A 14 15.23 17.65 19.04
N LEU A 15 14.39 18.69 19.07
CA LEU A 15 13.06 18.71 18.46
C LEU A 15 13.10 18.45 16.94
N LEU A 16 14.09 19.02 16.24
CA LEU A 16 14.31 18.79 14.80
C LEU A 16 14.83 17.37 14.48
N HIS A 17 15.57 16.73 15.40
CA HIS A 17 16.03 15.35 15.21
C HIS A 17 14.93 14.33 15.57
N VAL A 18 14.09 14.62 16.55
CA VAL A 18 12.95 13.76 16.94
C VAL A 18 11.89 13.71 15.84
N SER A 19 11.68 14.79 15.08
CA SER A 19 10.71 14.81 13.97
C SER A 19 11.10 13.93 12.78
N MET A 20 12.40 13.67 12.55
CA MET A 20 12.87 12.78 11.48
C MET A 20 12.71 11.28 11.78
N LEU A 21 12.53 10.89 13.04
CA LEU A 21 12.44 9.47 13.45
C LEU A 21 11.06 8.83 13.22
N CYS A 22 10.04 9.62 12.87
CA CYS A 22 8.66 9.17 12.67
C CYS A 22 8.16 9.31 11.22
N ALA A 23 9.04 9.30 10.22
CA ALA A 23 8.59 9.22 8.84
C ALA A 23 8.01 7.81 8.57
N VAL A 24 6.69 7.71 8.44
CA VAL A 24 6.03 6.49 7.95
C VAL A 24 6.61 6.19 6.57
N ALA A 25 7.16 4.99 6.38
CA ALA A 25 7.75 4.60 5.11
C ALA A 25 6.66 4.60 4.02
N GLN A 26 6.72 5.59 3.14
CA GLN A 26 5.81 5.74 2.01
C GLN A 26 6.42 5.03 0.79
N HIS A 27 5.61 4.22 0.13
CA HIS A 27 5.99 3.46 -1.05
C HIS A 27 5.27 4.02 -2.27
N HIS A 28 6.01 4.41 -3.31
CA HIS A 28 5.45 4.79 -4.60
C HIS A 28 5.32 3.55 -5.48
N GLY A 29 4.19 3.45 -6.19
CA GLY A 29 3.87 2.29 -7.01
C GLY A 29 2.81 2.57 -8.06
N VAL A 30 2.45 1.52 -8.76
CA VAL A 30 1.33 1.49 -9.69
C VAL A 30 0.26 0.57 -9.12
N MET A 31 -1.00 1.03 -9.16
CA MET A 31 -2.14 0.21 -8.83
C MET A 31 -2.76 -0.35 -10.11
N THR A 32 -2.98 -1.66 -10.14
CA THR A 32 -3.65 -2.43 -11.21
C THR A 32 -5.00 -2.95 -10.71
N LEU A 33 -5.87 -3.40 -11.62
CA LEU A 33 -7.11 -4.09 -11.28
C LEU A 33 -6.89 -5.60 -11.31
N ASN A 34 -7.24 -6.29 -10.24
CA ASN A 34 -7.23 -7.76 -10.18
C ASN A 34 -8.54 -8.35 -9.67
N GLY A 35 -8.84 -9.54 -10.20
CA GLY A 35 -9.93 -10.38 -9.80
C GLY A 35 -9.51 -11.40 -8.72
N PHE A 36 -10.12 -11.32 -7.54
CA PHE A 36 -9.87 -12.23 -6.41
C PHE A 36 -10.91 -13.36 -6.29
N GLU A 37 -11.93 -13.35 -7.15
CA GLU A 37 -12.99 -14.36 -7.14
C GLU A 37 -12.58 -15.62 -7.89
N LYS A 38 -13.21 -16.74 -7.53
CA LYS A 38 -12.95 -18.03 -8.18
C LYS A 38 -13.23 -17.94 -9.70
N GLY A 39 -12.26 -18.41 -10.49
CA GLY A 39 -12.38 -18.44 -11.96
C GLY A 39 -12.00 -17.14 -12.66
N GLN A 40 -11.44 -16.17 -11.94
CA GLN A 40 -10.85 -14.96 -12.52
C GLN A 40 -9.33 -15.09 -12.68
N GLU A 41 -8.69 -14.02 -13.15
CA GLU A 41 -7.27 -13.94 -13.54
C GLU A 41 -6.32 -14.45 -12.44
N GLY A 42 -6.61 -14.20 -11.17
CA GLY A 42 -5.83 -14.73 -10.05
C GLY A 42 -5.79 -16.26 -9.98
N GLY A 43 -6.78 -16.96 -10.55
CA GLY A 43 -6.80 -18.39 -10.87
C GLY A 43 -6.71 -19.38 -9.68
N VAL A 44 -6.17 -18.94 -8.54
CA VAL A 44 -5.88 -19.71 -7.35
C VAL A 44 -6.32 -18.92 -6.10
N PRO A 45 -6.49 -19.60 -4.95
CA PRO A 45 -6.78 -18.92 -3.70
C PRO A 45 -5.60 -18.04 -3.25
N SER A 46 -5.90 -16.93 -2.59
CA SER A 46 -4.89 -15.94 -2.18
C SER A 46 -3.90 -16.48 -1.14
N GLU A 47 -2.63 -16.08 -1.28
CA GLU A 47 -1.50 -16.65 -0.54
C GLU A 47 -1.61 -16.49 0.99
N CYS A 48 -2.26 -15.43 1.49
CA CYS A 48 -2.31 -15.18 2.94
C CYS A 48 -3.21 -16.14 3.72
N ASP A 49 -4.28 -16.64 3.12
CA ASP A 49 -5.29 -17.42 3.83
C ASP A 49 -5.87 -18.60 3.05
N GLY A 50 -5.39 -18.84 1.82
CA GLY A 50 -5.82 -19.95 0.99
C GLY A 50 -7.28 -19.84 0.53
N LYS A 51 -7.82 -18.62 0.40
CA LYS A 51 -9.22 -18.38 0.02
C LYS A 51 -9.34 -17.50 -1.21
N TYR A 52 -10.43 -17.67 -1.93
CA TYR A 52 -10.94 -16.66 -2.84
C TYR A 52 -11.66 -15.58 -2.04
N HIS A 53 -11.60 -14.35 -2.52
CA HIS A 53 -12.25 -13.19 -1.89
C HIS A 53 -13.17 -12.50 -2.88
N SER A 54 -14.21 -11.82 -2.40
CA SER A 54 -15.06 -11.06 -3.31
C SER A 54 -14.37 -9.80 -3.79
N ASN A 55 -14.56 -9.44 -5.06
CA ASN A 55 -14.07 -8.15 -5.60
C ASN A 55 -14.79 -6.94 -4.99
N LYS A 56 -15.81 -7.17 -4.17
CA LYS A 56 -16.50 -6.17 -3.35
C LYS A 56 -15.77 -5.86 -2.05
N GLU A 57 -14.79 -6.65 -1.66
CA GLU A 57 -13.97 -6.42 -0.48
C GLU A 57 -12.86 -5.39 -0.76
N MET A 58 -12.44 -4.65 0.26
CA MET A 58 -11.33 -3.69 0.16
C MET A 58 -10.00 -4.42 0.34
N ILE A 59 -9.51 -5.06 -0.72
CA ILE A 59 -8.35 -5.97 -0.68
C ILE A 59 -7.36 -5.72 -1.80
N VAL A 60 -6.11 -6.14 -1.55
CA VAL A 60 -4.99 -6.04 -2.50
C VAL A 60 -4.05 -7.26 -2.45
N ALA A 61 -3.36 -7.50 -3.56
CA ALA A 61 -2.09 -8.21 -3.62
C ALA A 61 -0.93 -7.20 -3.67
N LEU A 62 0.24 -7.55 -3.12
CA LEU A 62 1.44 -6.72 -3.21
C LEU A 62 2.55 -7.44 -3.98
N SER A 63 3.34 -6.70 -4.76
CA SER A 63 4.57 -7.25 -5.39
C SER A 63 5.44 -7.99 -4.38
N THR A 64 6.17 -9.02 -4.82
CA THR A 64 6.94 -9.94 -3.95
C THR A 64 7.76 -9.25 -2.85
N ARG A 65 8.48 -8.17 -3.18
CA ARG A 65 9.26 -7.40 -2.19
C ARG A 65 8.38 -6.74 -1.11
N TRP A 66 7.24 -6.20 -1.50
CA TRP A 66 6.29 -5.54 -0.61
C TRP A 66 5.41 -6.53 0.16
N TYR A 67 5.07 -7.66 -0.44
CA TYR A 67 4.47 -8.79 0.27
C TYR A 67 5.36 -9.24 1.44
N GLY A 68 6.68 -9.22 1.23
CA GLY A 68 7.67 -9.35 2.31
C GLY A 68 7.61 -10.70 3.01
N GLY A 69 7.47 -11.78 2.24
CA GLY A 69 7.33 -13.15 2.76
C GLY A 69 6.10 -13.34 3.65
N GLY A 70 5.01 -12.60 3.38
CA GLY A 70 3.77 -12.68 4.15
C GLY A 70 3.74 -11.80 5.41
N ARG A 71 4.78 -11.01 5.69
CA ARG A 71 4.82 -10.12 6.87
C ARG A 71 3.65 -9.12 6.92
N ARG A 72 3.04 -8.83 5.79
CA ARG A 72 1.88 -7.93 5.65
C ARG A 72 0.54 -8.65 5.53
N CYS A 73 0.51 -9.98 5.54
CA CYS A 73 -0.73 -10.73 5.39
C CYS A 73 -1.79 -10.33 6.41
N LEU A 74 -2.99 -10.11 5.90
CA LEU A 74 -4.19 -9.72 6.64
C LEU A 74 -4.07 -8.40 7.41
N LYS A 75 -3.02 -7.60 7.13
CA LYS A 75 -2.85 -6.25 7.67
C LYS A 75 -3.42 -5.21 6.72
N MET A 76 -3.79 -4.07 7.29
CA MET A 76 -4.28 -2.92 6.53
C MET A 76 -3.10 -2.10 6.02
N ILE A 77 -3.24 -1.60 4.80
CA ILE A 77 -2.41 -0.54 4.26
C ILE A 77 -3.30 0.62 3.82
N ARG A 78 -2.77 1.84 3.92
CA ARG A 78 -3.42 3.03 3.38
C ARG A 78 -2.85 3.31 2.00
N ILE A 79 -3.72 3.40 1.00
CA ILE A 79 -3.38 3.67 -0.40
C ILE A 79 -3.95 5.04 -0.76
N THR A 80 -3.16 5.86 -1.43
CA THR A 80 -3.52 7.20 -1.91
C THR A 80 -3.28 7.28 -3.41
N SER A 81 -4.32 7.65 -4.16
CA SER A 81 -4.21 7.92 -5.59
C SER A 81 -3.45 9.22 -5.83
N GLU A 82 -2.40 9.18 -6.63
CA GLU A 82 -1.67 10.39 -7.01
C GLU A 82 -2.46 11.24 -8.04
N GLN A 83 -3.47 10.66 -8.72
CA GLN A 83 -4.27 11.39 -9.71
C GLN A 83 -5.26 12.37 -9.09
N ASN A 84 -5.84 12.02 -7.93
CA ASN A 84 -6.93 12.79 -7.33
C ASN A 84 -6.79 13.01 -5.81
N GLY A 85 -5.70 12.51 -5.20
CA GLY A 85 -5.43 12.65 -3.76
C GLY A 85 -6.36 11.86 -2.84
N ARG A 86 -7.33 11.10 -3.39
CA ARG A 86 -8.25 10.28 -2.57
C ARG A 86 -7.49 9.09 -2.02
N ALA A 87 -7.86 8.68 -0.81
CA ALA A 87 -7.22 7.59 -0.11
C ALA A 87 -8.22 6.64 0.53
N ALA A 88 -7.87 5.37 0.60
CA ALA A 88 -8.65 4.32 1.21
C ALA A 88 -7.72 3.31 1.90
N GLN A 89 -8.26 2.53 2.84
CA GLN A 89 -7.54 1.41 3.41
C GLN A 89 -7.96 0.11 2.73
N ALA A 90 -7.01 -0.80 2.56
CA ALA A 90 -7.26 -2.13 2.04
C ALA A 90 -6.44 -3.18 2.79
N LYS A 91 -6.98 -4.40 2.88
CA LYS A 91 -6.33 -5.54 3.53
C LYS A 91 -5.46 -6.27 2.50
N VAL A 92 -4.21 -6.55 2.85
CA VAL A 92 -3.34 -7.39 2.03
C VAL A 92 -3.76 -8.84 2.17
N VAL A 93 -4.18 -9.45 1.07
CA VAL A 93 -4.61 -10.87 1.05
C VAL A 93 -3.70 -11.74 0.20
N ASP A 94 -2.89 -11.15 -0.68
CA ASP A 94 -2.16 -11.94 -1.67
C ASP A 94 -0.79 -11.36 -2.05
N LYS A 95 -0.04 -12.16 -2.81
CA LYS A 95 1.25 -11.84 -3.41
C LYS A 95 1.09 -11.73 -4.92
N CYS A 96 1.44 -10.58 -5.48
CA CYS A 96 1.63 -10.41 -6.92
C CYS A 96 3.07 -10.85 -7.24
N ASP A 97 3.23 -12.05 -7.80
CA ASP A 97 4.55 -12.69 -7.91
C ASP A 97 5.41 -12.07 -9.02
N SER A 98 6.42 -11.30 -8.62
CA SER A 98 7.33 -10.63 -9.54
C SER A 98 8.24 -11.57 -10.34
N SER A 99 8.36 -12.84 -9.93
CA SER A 99 9.07 -13.86 -10.73
C SER A 99 8.19 -14.46 -11.83
N ASN A 100 6.87 -14.22 -11.76
CA ASN A 100 5.86 -14.83 -12.62
C ASN A 100 4.96 -13.76 -13.27
N GLY A 101 5.56 -12.66 -13.73
CA GLY A 101 4.90 -11.67 -14.60
C GLY A 101 4.47 -10.36 -13.93
N CYS A 102 4.43 -10.29 -12.59
CA CYS A 102 4.14 -9.04 -11.90
C CYS A 102 5.34 -8.08 -11.91
N LYS A 103 5.14 -6.76 -12.01
CA LYS A 103 6.23 -5.78 -11.81
C LYS A 103 6.59 -5.68 -10.31
N ASP A 104 7.74 -5.07 -9.98
CA ASP A 104 8.24 -5.00 -8.59
C ASP A 104 7.55 -3.96 -7.69
N SER A 105 6.71 -3.09 -8.26
CA SER A 105 6.10 -1.95 -7.57
C SER A 105 4.60 -1.85 -7.85
N ILE A 106 3.89 -2.97 -7.68
CA ILE A 106 2.46 -3.13 -7.92
C ILE A 106 1.68 -3.26 -6.60
N VAL A 107 0.58 -2.52 -6.54
CA VAL A 107 -0.55 -2.77 -5.64
C VAL A 107 -1.70 -3.30 -6.50
N ASP A 108 -1.93 -4.60 -6.47
CA ASP A 108 -2.91 -5.22 -7.34
C ASP A 108 -4.27 -5.25 -6.65
N ALA A 109 -5.22 -4.47 -7.12
CA ALA A 109 -6.36 -4.04 -6.31
C ALA A 109 -7.70 -4.57 -6.81
N SER A 110 -8.58 -4.88 -5.87
CA SER A 110 -9.98 -5.23 -6.12
C SER A 110 -10.79 -4.06 -6.71
N ALA A 111 -11.85 -4.40 -7.46
CA ALA A 111 -12.75 -3.40 -8.05
C ALA A 111 -13.39 -2.45 -7.01
N ALA A 112 -13.67 -2.93 -5.80
CA ALA A 112 -14.18 -2.09 -4.72
C ALA A 112 -13.21 -0.98 -4.32
N LEU A 113 -11.90 -1.28 -4.26
CA LEU A 113 -10.89 -0.29 -3.91
C LEU A 113 -10.75 0.78 -5.00
N TRP A 114 -10.74 0.37 -6.27
CA TRP A 114 -10.78 1.29 -7.42
C TRP A 114 -11.96 2.26 -7.32
N LYS A 115 -13.16 1.73 -7.06
CA LYS A 115 -14.38 2.53 -6.86
C LYS A 115 -14.26 3.47 -5.66
N ALA A 116 -13.74 3.01 -4.53
CA ALA A 116 -13.57 3.82 -3.33
C ALA A 116 -12.63 5.01 -3.57
N LEU A 117 -11.57 4.81 -4.37
CA LEU A 117 -10.64 5.85 -4.80
C LEU A 117 -11.21 6.73 -5.94
N GLY A 118 -12.34 6.35 -6.54
CA GLY A 118 -13.02 7.13 -7.59
C GLY A 118 -12.24 7.12 -8.89
N LEU A 119 -11.66 5.97 -9.21
CA LEU A 119 -10.86 5.75 -10.40
C LEU A 119 -11.66 4.93 -11.40
N ASN A 120 -11.48 5.22 -12.69
CA ASN A 120 -12.04 4.39 -13.74
C ASN A 120 -11.16 3.17 -13.95
N THR A 121 -11.72 1.97 -13.89
CA THR A 121 -11.00 0.72 -14.13
C THR A 121 -10.51 0.57 -15.57
N ASP A 122 -11.15 1.23 -16.54
CA ASP A 122 -10.80 1.10 -17.97
C ASP A 122 -9.41 1.66 -18.31
N ILE A 123 -8.80 2.46 -17.43
CA ILE A 123 -7.45 3.00 -17.63
C ILE A 123 -6.35 1.97 -17.32
N GLY A 124 -6.70 0.86 -16.66
CA GLY A 124 -5.81 -0.27 -16.36
C GLY A 124 -4.82 -0.05 -15.23
N GLU A 125 -4.05 1.05 -15.27
CA GLU A 125 -2.97 1.35 -14.33
C GLU A 125 -3.04 2.80 -13.83
N VAL A 126 -2.79 3.03 -12.54
CA VAL A 126 -2.65 4.40 -11.97
C VAL A 126 -1.49 4.53 -11.00
N PRO A 127 -0.82 5.69 -10.93
CA PRO A 127 0.16 5.95 -9.88
C PRO A 127 -0.50 6.09 -8.50
N VAL A 128 0.09 5.42 -7.51
CA VAL A 128 -0.34 5.46 -6.11
C VAL A 128 0.84 5.57 -5.16
N THR A 129 0.56 6.08 -3.97
CA THR A 129 1.41 5.86 -2.79
C THR A 129 0.69 4.94 -1.81
N TRP A 130 1.46 4.18 -1.03
CA TRP A 130 0.89 3.43 0.07
C TRP A 130 1.81 3.37 1.29
N THR A 131 1.20 3.11 2.46
CA THR A 131 1.87 3.04 3.77
C THR A 131 1.27 1.90 4.60
N ASP A 132 2.09 1.25 5.42
CA ASP A 132 1.59 0.38 6.50
C ASP A 132 0.71 1.21 7.45
N THR A 133 -0.40 0.64 7.94
CA THR A 133 -1.32 1.27 8.92
C THR A 133 -1.13 0.71 10.31
#